data_AF-A0A5R9B8S0-F1
#
_entry.id   AF-A0A5R9B8S0-F1
#
_cell.length_a   1.000
_cell.length_b   1.000
_cell.length_c   1.000
_cell.angle_alpha   90.00
_cell.angle_beta   90.00
_cell.angle_gamma   90.00
#
_symmetry.space_group_name_H-M   'P 1'
#
loop_
_entity.id
_entity.type
_entity.pdbx_description
1 polymer ?
#
loop_
_entity_poly.entity_id
_entity_poly.type
_entity_poly.pdbx_seq_one_letter_code
_entity_poly.pdbx_strand_id
1 'polypeptide(L)'
;MMKKSESPDRADYRFSEDPWGQAALVSTLTLVPARKYPTWLKNVMVWGPTVGVVAVLATPGAPTAVLRKLSALQGQNPEEVQFPEINPVARAAVAVGAGTAMYASWRLSFWSDGAAENLVRKLHVPAPRVAMALAAGAAAWWQVTSENKRRHTRPSA
;
A
#
# COMPACT_ATOMS: atom_id res chain seq x y z
N MET A 1 13.25 -48.05 10.96
CA MET A 1 13.57 -46.84 11.75
C MET A 1 14.13 -45.79 10.80
N MET A 2 13.29 -44.86 10.36
CA MET A 2 13.67 -43.82 9.39
C MET A 2 13.57 -42.48 10.13
N LYS A 3 14.71 -41.82 10.37
CA LYS A 3 14.76 -40.48 10.97
C LYS A 3 14.08 -39.51 10.01
N LYS A 4 12.92 -39.00 10.42
CA LYS A 4 12.26 -37.86 9.78
C LYS A 4 13.17 -36.64 10.01
N SER A 5 13.79 -36.13 8.96
CA SER A 5 14.56 -34.89 9.03
C SER A 5 13.60 -33.75 9.31
N GLU A 6 13.71 -33.19 10.50
CA GLU A 6 13.10 -31.93 10.91
C GLU A 6 13.59 -30.83 9.97
N SER A 7 12.73 -30.39 9.05
CA SER A 7 13.00 -29.21 8.24
C SER A 7 12.84 -28.01 9.17
N PRO A 8 13.86 -27.15 9.36
CA PRO A 8 13.77 -26.04 10.30
C PRO A 8 12.64 -25.11 9.83
N ASP A 9 11.80 -24.68 10.77
CA ASP A 9 10.82 -23.61 10.59
C ASP A 9 11.50 -22.44 9.87
N ARG A 10 11.24 -22.29 8.57
CA ARG A 10 11.54 -21.05 7.87
C ARG A 10 10.57 -20.04 8.44
N ALA A 11 11.03 -19.20 9.35
CA ALA A 11 10.36 -17.96 9.67
C ALA A 11 10.12 -17.23 8.33
N ASP A 12 8.88 -17.22 7.85
CA ASP A 12 8.51 -16.60 6.59
C ASP A 12 8.87 -15.11 6.66
N TYR A 13 9.87 -14.69 5.89
CA TYR A 13 10.27 -13.28 5.84
C TYR A 13 9.13 -12.43 5.29
N ARG A 14 8.64 -11.49 6.10
CA ARG A 14 7.55 -10.57 5.73
C ARG A 14 8.12 -9.19 5.44
N PHE A 15 8.33 -8.89 4.16
CA PHE A 15 8.83 -7.58 3.72
C PHE A 15 7.97 -6.39 4.19
N SER A 16 6.67 -6.60 4.44
CA SER A 16 5.77 -5.58 5.00
C SER A 16 6.11 -5.17 6.44
N GLU A 17 6.74 -6.06 7.20
CA GLU A 17 7.12 -5.84 8.59
C GLU A 17 8.60 -5.45 8.72
N ASP A 18 9.38 -5.50 7.64
CA ASP A 18 10.79 -5.11 7.63
C ASP A 18 10.93 -3.58 7.43
N PRO A 19 11.29 -2.82 8.48
CA PRO A 19 11.39 -1.37 8.38
C PRO A 19 12.53 -0.91 7.46
N TRP A 20 13.60 -1.71 7.37
CA TRP A 20 14.76 -1.39 6.53
C TRP A 20 14.48 -1.69 5.07
N GLY A 21 13.82 -2.81 4.78
CA GLY A 21 13.34 -3.15 3.45
C GLY A 21 12.41 -2.07 2.88
N GLN A 22 11.43 -1.63 3.68
CA GLN A 22 10.49 -0.57 3.31
C GLN A 22 11.19 0.78 3.12
N ALA A 23 12.10 1.15 4.02
CA ALA A 23 12.89 2.38 3.90
C ALA A 23 13.74 2.38 2.63
N ALA A 24 14.46 1.29 2.34
CA ALA A 24 15.30 1.16 1.16
C ALA A 24 14.48 1.26 -0.14
N LEU A 25 13.33 0.58 -0.19
CA LEU A 25 12.43 0.63 -1.34
C LEU A 25 11.89 2.06 -1.56
N VAL A 26 11.38 2.70 -0.51
CA VAL A 26 10.82 4.06 -0.59
C VAL A 26 11.91 5.08 -0.94
N SER A 27 13.09 5.00 -0.34
CA SER A 27 14.22 5.87 -0.69
C SER A 27 14.61 5.72 -2.15
N THR A 28 14.73 4.49 -2.64
CA THR A 28 15.12 4.21 -4.04
C THR A 28 14.09 4.77 -5.02
N LEU A 29 12.80 4.55 -4.76
CA LEU A 29 11.72 5.11 -5.57
C LEU A 29 11.69 6.64 -5.51
N THR A 30 11.98 7.24 -4.36
CA THR A 30 11.96 8.71 -4.22
C THR A 30 13.14 9.38 -4.94
N LEU A 31 14.24 8.65 -5.13
CA LEU A 31 15.45 9.15 -5.78
C LEU A 31 15.20 9.49 -7.25
N VAL A 32 14.35 8.72 -7.92
CA VAL A 32 13.95 8.93 -9.31
C VAL A 32 12.70 9.82 -9.35
N PRO A 33 12.74 10.98 -10.04
CA PRO A 33 11.56 11.82 -10.20
C PRO A 33 10.41 11.02 -10.82
N ALA A 34 9.22 11.07 -10.21
CA ALA A 34 8.07 10.33 -10.71
C ALA A 34 7.76 10.68 -12.18
N ARG A 35 8.01 11.93 -12.59
CA ARG A 35 7.89 12.40 -13.98
C ARG A 35 8.72 11.60 -15.00
N LYS A 36 9.85 11.02 -14.58
CA LYS A 36 10.75 10.22 -15.44
C LYS A 36 10.35 8.75 -15.51
N TYR A 37 9.35 8.29 -14.76
CA TYR A 37 8.90 6.91 -14.85
C TYR A 37 8.35 6.58 -16.24
N PRO A 38 8.60 5.35 -16.73
CA PRO A 38 8.02 4.90 -17.99
C PRO A 38 6.49 4.87 -17.86
N THR A 39 5.79 5.13 -18.97
CA THR A 39 4.33 5.29 -18.98
C THR A 39 3.61 4.07 -18.43
N TRP A 40 4.11 2.85 -18.69
CA TRP A 40 3.54 1.62 -18.16
C TRP A 40 3.57 1.59 -16.63
N LEU A 41 4.67 2.03 -15.99
CA LEU A 41 4.80 2.03 -14.53
C LEU A 41 3.87 3.06 -13.89
N LYS A 42 3.78 4.26 -14.49
CA LYS A 42 2.82 5.28 -14.07
C LYS A 42 1.39 4.73 -14.11
N ASN A 43 1.04 4.06 -15.21
CA ASN A 43 -0.29 3.49 -15.37
C ASN A 43 -0.57 2.37 -14.34
N VAL A 44 0.40 1.51 -14.05
CA VAL A 44 0.25 0.44 -13.05
C VAL A 44 0.14 1.01 -11.64
N MET A 45 0.95 2.00 -11.26
CA MET A 45 0.88 2.62 -9.93
C MET A 45 -0.45 3.36 -9.70
N VAL A 46 -1.00 3.96 -10.75
CA VAL A 46 -2.22 4.78 -10.68
C VAL A 46 -3.48 3.93 -10.80
N TRP A 47 -3.51 3.04 -11.79
CA TRP A 47 -4.71 2.28 -12.13
C TRP A 47 -4.70 0.87 -11.56
N GLY A 48 -3.55 0.32 -11.15
CA GLY A 48 -3.45 -1.02 -10.59
C GLY A 48 -4.40 -1.24 -9.40
N PRO A 49 -4.37 -0.37 -8.37
CA PRO A 49 -5.31 -0.45 -7.26
C PRO A 49 -6.77 -0.28 -7.71
N THR A 50 -7.06 0.67 -8.59
CA THR A 50 -8.41 0.92 -9.12
C THR A 50 -8.96 -0.28 -9.86
N VAL A 51 -8.17 -0.86 -10.77
CA VAL A 51 -8.53 -2.06 -11.52
C VAL A 51 -8.74 -3.24 -10.58
N GLY A 52 -7.91 -3.37 -9.54
CA GLY A 52 -8.11 -4.38 -8.49
C GLY A 52 -9.44 -4.21 -7.75
N VAL A 53 -9.74 -2.99 -7.28
CA VAL A 53 -11.00 -2.69 -6.59
C VAL A 53 -12.21 -2.90 -7.50
N VAL A 54 -12.14 -2.43 -8.76
CA VAL A 54 -13.21 -2.62 -9.74
C VAL A 54 -13.40 -4.08 -10.07
N ALA A 55 -12.33 -4.87 -10.24
CA ALA A 55 -12.41 -6.31 -10.49
C ALA A 55 -13.07 -7.04 -9.31
N VAL A 56 -12.72 -6.68 -8.06
CA VAL A 56 -13.37 -7.23 -6.86
C VAL A 56 -14.85 -6.86 -6.81
N LEU A 57 -15.23 -5.62 -7.14
CA LEU A 57 -16.62 -5.17 -7.13
C LEU A 57 -17.46 -5.74 -8.27
N ALA A 58 -16.86 -5.90 -9.45
CA ALA A 58 -17.52 -6.44 -10.64
C ALA A 58 -17.77 -7.94 -10.53
N THR A 59 -16.92 -8.68 -9.81
CA THR A 59 -17.07 -10.13 -9.63
C THR A 59 -18.17 -10.44 -8.61
N PRO A 60 -19.26 -11.13 -8.98
CA PRO A 60 -20.30 -11.54 -8.03
C PRO A 60 -19.69 -12.40 -6.91
N GLY A 61 -19.96 -12.05 -5.65
CA GLY A 61 -19.47 -12.80 -4.47
C GLY A 61 -18.00 -12.56 -4.08
N ALA A 62 -17.18 -11.89 -4.90
CA ALA A 62 -15.83 -11.52 -4.50
C ALA A 62 -15.77 -10.43 -3.40
N PRO A 63 -16.65 -9.40 -3.38
CA PRO A 63 -16.63 -8.40 -2.31
C PRO A 63 -16.92 -9.04 -0.96
N THR A 64 -17.90 -9.95 -0.91
CA THR A 64 -18.26 -10.66 0.32
C THR A 64 -17.17 -11.64 0.74
N ALA A 65 -16.49 -12.32 -0.19
CA ALA A 65 -15.34 -13.18 0.14
C ALA A 65 -14.13 -12.37 0.66
N VAL A 66 -13.84 -11.21 0.07
CA VAL A 66 -12.77 -10.32 0.53
C VAL A 66 -13.11 -9.72 1.90
N LEU A 67 -14.33 -9.22 2.09
CA LEU A 67 -14.82 -8.72 3.37
C LEU A 67 -14.84 -9.81 4.45
N ARG A 68 -15.16 -11.06 4.07
CA ARG A 68 -15.10 -12.23 4.97
C ARG A 68 -13.66 -12.56 5.39
N LYS A 69 -12.71 -12.48 4.47
CA LYS A 69 -11.28 -12.66 4.80
C LYS A 69 -10.76 -11.52 5.67
N LEU A 70 -11.17 -10.28 5.42
CA LEU A 70 -10.77 -9.12 6.20
C LEU A 70 -11.37 -9.13 7.62
N SER A 71 -12.64 -9.52 7.77
CA SER A 71 -13.28 -9.69 9.08
C SER A 71 -12.64 -10.82 9.89
N ALA A 72 -12.33 -11.96 9.25
CA ALA A 72 -11.57 -13.03 9.90
C ALA A 72 -10.16 -12.58 10.35
N LEU A 73 -9.46 -11.76 9.56
CA LEU A 73 -8.17 -11.16 9.95
C LEU A 73 -8.29 -10.14 11.09
N GLN A 74 -9.48 -9.56 11.29
CA GLN A 74 -9.80 -8.67 12.41
C GLN A 74 -10.34 -9.41 13.64
N GLY A 75 -10.41 -10.74 13.62
CA GLY A 75 -10.93 -11.55 14.73
C GLY A 75 -12.46 -11.51 14.86
N GLN A 76 -13.17 -11.01 13.84
CA GLN A 76 -14.63 -10.99 13.82
C GLN A 76 -15.18 -12.29 13.23
N ASN A 77 -16.26 -12.83 13.82
CA ASN A 77 -16.91 -14.03 13.30
C ASN A 77 -17.59 -13.73 11.95
N PRO A 78 -17.16 -14.35 10.85
CA PRO A 78 -17.62 -14.04 9.50
C PRO A 78 -19.10 -14.38 9.24
N GLU A 79 -19.75 -15.12 10.14
CA GLU A 79 -21.16 -15.53 10.04
C GLU A 79 -22.14 -14.56 10.71
N GLU A 80 -21.67 -13.72 11.64
CA GLU A 80 -22.49 -12.68 12.29
C GLU A 80 -22.54 -11.38 11.47
N VAL A 81 -21.58 -11.19 10.55
CA VAL A 81 -21.49 -9.99 9.72
C VAL A 81 -22.39 -10.17 8.49
N GLN A 82 -23.57 -9.54 8.49
CA GLN A 82 -24.40 -9.41 7.30
C GLN A 82 -23.69 -8.52 6.28
N PHE A 83 -23.12 -9.14 5.24
CA PHE A 83 -22.51 -8.39 4.14
C PHE A 83 -23.62 -7.90 3.19
N PRO A 84 -23.76 -6.57 2.99
CA PRO A 84 -24.80 -6.03 2.12
C PRO A 84 -24.54 -6.43 0.67
N GLU A 85 -25.57 -6.94 -0.01
CA GLU A 85 -25.53 -7.11 -1.46
C GLU A 85 -25.51 -5.74 -2.13
N ILE A 86 -24.37 -5.39 -2.72
CA ILE A 86 -24.19 -4.10 -3.38
C ILE A 86 -24.95 -4.15 -4.72
N ASN A 87 -25.99 -3.30 -4.86
CA ASN A 87 -26.72 -3.10 -6.11
C ASN A 87 -25.76 -2.68 -7.25
N PRO A 88 -25.96 -3.15 -8.50
CA PRO A 88 -25.17 -2.72 -9.67
C PRO A 88 -24.92 -1.22 -9.80
N VAL A 89 -25.92 -0.38 -9.50
CA VAL A 89 -25.79 1.09 -9.54
C VAL A 89 -24.81 1.59 -8.47
N ALA A 90 -24.89 1.03 -7.26
CA ALA A 90 -23.95 1.36 -6.18
C ALA A 90 -22.52 0.88 -6.51
N ARG A 91 -22.37 -0.27 -7.18
CA ARG A 91 -21.04 -0.73 -7.67
C ARG A 91 -20.45 0.23 -8.68
N ALA A 92 -21.27 0.72 -9.62
CA ALA A 92 -20.84 1.70 -10.61
C ALA A 92 -20.45 3.03 -9.95
N ALA A 93 -21.25 3.52 -8.99
CA ALA A 93 -20.94 4.73 -8.24
C ALA A 93 -19.62 4.62 -7.46
N VAL A 94 -19.38 3.48 -6.80
CA VAL A 94 -18.11 3.22 -6.09
C VAL A 94 -16.94 3.11 -7.07
N ALA A 95 -17.13 2.46 -8.23
CA ALA A 95 -16.09 2.35 -9.25
C ALA A 95 -15.70 3.72 -9.82
N VAL A 96 -16.69 4.57 -10.14
CA VAL A 96 -16.45 5.94 -10.61
C VAL A 96 -15.79 6.78 -9.52
N GLY A 97 -16.28 6.72 -8.28
CA GLY A 97 -15.69 7.43 -7.14
C GLY A 97 -14.25 7.00 -6.85
N ALA A 98 -13.96 5.70 -6.93
CA ALA A 98 -12.60 5.19 -6.78
C ALA A 98 -11.68 5.67 -7.91
N GLY A 99 -12.18 5.64 -9.16
CA GLY A 99 -11.45 6.15 -10.32
C GLY A 99 -11.13 7.63 -10.23
N THR A 100 -12.09 8.47 -9.82
CA THR A 100 -11.88 9.91 -9.65
C THR A 100 -10.96 10.24 -8.49
N ALA A 101 -11.12 9.55 -7.34
CA ALA A 101 -10.23 9.69 -6.21
C ALA A 101 -8.78 9.33 -6.59
N MET A 102 -8.58 8.20 -7.28
CA MET A 102 -7.26 7.76 -7.72
C MET A 102 -6.64 8.70 -8.76
N TYR A 103 -7.43 9.19 -9.72
CA TYR A 103 -6.95 10.19 -10.68
C TYR A 103 -6.54 11.50 -9.99
N ALA A 104 -7.33 11.97 -9.02
CA ALA A 104 -7.00 13.17 -8.23
C ALA A 104 -5.74 12.95 -7.38
N SER A 105 -5.66 11.82 -6.66
CA SER A 105 -4.47 11.43 -5.90
C SER A 105 -3.23 11.33 -6.78
N TRP A 106 -3.36 10.77 -7.97
CA TRP A 106 -2.28 10.73 -8.96
C TRP A 106 -1.83 12.13 -9.34
N ARG A 107 -2.75 12.99 -9.76
CA ARG A 107 -2.43 14.34 -10.22
C ARG A 107 -1.76 15.16 -9.11
N LEU A 108 -2.23 15.01 -7.88
CA LEU A 108 -1.65 15.65 -6.69
C LEU A 108 -0.27 15.09 -6.36
N SER A 109 -0.05 13.78 -6.45
CA SER A 109 1.24 13.14 -6.15
C SER A 109 2.36 13.61 -7.08
N PHE A 110 2.07 13.74 -8.38
CA PHE A 110 3.06 14.24 -9.34
C PHE A 110 3.30 15.74 -9.21
N TRP A 111 2.27 16.49 -8.83
CA TRP A 111 2.41 17.91 -8.55
C TRP A 111 3.22 18.14 -7.26
N SER A 112 2.93 17.41 -6.19
CA SER A 112 3.62 17.53 -4.91
C SER A 112 5.09 17.12 -5.01
N ASP A 113 5.42 16.09 -5.80
CA ASP A 113 6.81 15.71 -6.09
C ASP A 113 7.60 16.88 -6.73
N GLY A 114 6.99 17.58 -7.69
CA GLY A 114 7.58 18.76 -8.30
C GLY A 114 7.69 19.96 -7.35
N ALA A 115 6.64 20.20 -6.55
CA ALA A 115 6.62 21.28 -5.57
C ALA A 115 7.65 21.07 -4.46
N ALA A 116 7.77 19.84 -3.96
CA ALA A 116 8.75 19.46 -2.94
C ALA A 116 10.19 19.59 -3.47
N GLU A 117 10.47 19.14 -4.70
CA GLU A 117 11.79 19.35 -5.30
C GLU A 117 12.13 20.84 -5.44
N ASN A 118 11.17 21.67 -5.88
CA ASN A 118 11.35 23.11 -5.98
C ASN A 118 11.58 23.78 -4.61
N LEU A 119 10.87 23.33 -3.58
CA LEU A 119 11.05 23.81 -2.21
C LEU A 119 12.46 23.47 -1.70
N VAL A 120 12.89 22.22 -1.86
CA VAL A 120 14.22 21.77 -1.41
C VAL A 120 15.34 22.49 -2.18
N ARG A 121 15.13 22.80 -3.46
CA ARG A 121 16.03 23.65 -4.25
C ARG A 121 16.07 25.09 -3.72
N LYS A 122 14.93 25.68 -3.33
CA LYS A 122 14.89 27.01 -2.70
C LYS A 122 15.63 27.05 -1.36
N LEU A 123 15.68 25.93 -0.65
CA LEU A 123 16.49 25.75 0.55
C LEU A 123 17.99 25.54 0.24
N HIS A 124 18.42 25.71 -1.01
CA HIS A 124 19.81 25.59 -1.46
C HIS A 124 20.45 24.23 -1.19
N VAL A 125 19.64 23.17 -1.09
CA VAL A 125 20.18 21.81 -0.94
C VAL A 125 20.81 21.36 -2.27
N PRO A 126 22.09 20.98 -2.29
CA PRO A 126 22.82 20.68 -3.54
C PRO A 126 22.33 19.41 -4.23
N ALA A 127 21.76 18.47 -3.48
CA ALA A 127 21.20 17.22 -3.98
C ALA A 127 19.74 17.03 -3.50
N PRO A 128 18.77 17.79 -4.05
CA PRO A 128 17.40 17.83 -3.53
C PRO A 128 16.72 16.45 -3.53
N ARG A 129 17.03 15.61 -4.52
CA ARG A 129 16.49 14.25 -4.63
C ARG A 129 17.05 13.29 -3.59
N VAL A 130 18.33 13.42 -3.25
CA VAL A 130 18.94 12.61 -2.18
C VAL A 130 18.32 13.01 -0.84
N ALA A 131 18.15 14.30 -0.58
CA ALA A 131 17.49 14.78 0.63
C ALA A 131 16.04 14.29 0.76
N MET A 132 15.26 14.37 -0.33
CA MET A 132 13.90 13.84 -0.36
C MET A 132 13.87 12.32 -0.18
N ALA A 133 14.79 11.58 -0.81
CA ALA A 133 14.88 10.13 -0.67
C ALA A 133 15.22 9.68 0.76
N LEU A 134 16.11 10.40 1.42
CA LEU A 134 16.44 10.16 2.84
C LEU A 134 15.25 10.48 3.74
N ALA A 135 14.58 11.61 3.51
CA ALA A 135 13.40 12.00 4.28
C ALA A 135 12.25 10.98 4.13
N ALA A 136 11.98 10.54 2.91
CA ALA A 136 10.94 9.54 2.61
C ALA A 136 11.28 8.17 3.21
N GLY A 137 12.55 7.74 3.12
CA GLY A 137 13.01 6.50 3.75
C GLY A 137 12.88 6.53 5.27
N ALA A 138 13.28 7.64 5.90
CA ALA A 138 13.13 7.83 7.35
C ALA A 138 11.66 7.80 7.78
N ALA A 139 10.77 8.44 7.01
CA ALA A 139 9.34 8.41 7.27
C ALA A 139 8.77 6.98 7.16
N ALA A 140 9.15 6.23 6.12
CA ALA A 140 8.72 4.84 5.93
C ALA A 140 9.22 3.93 7.07
N TRP A 141 10.50 4.06 7.44
CA TRP A 141 11.08 3.33 8.58
C TRP A 141 10.32 3.62 9.87
N TRP A 142 10.04 4.90 10.14
CA TRP A 142 9.31 5.33 11.34
C TRP A 142 7.88 4.78 11.36
N GLN A 143 7.19 4.79 10.22
CA GLN A 143 5.83 4.27 10.11
C GLN A 143 5.79 2.77 10.39
N VAL A 144 6.68 1.98 9.77
CA VAL A 144 6.71 0.52 9.93
C VAL A 144 7.14 0.14 11.35
N THR A 145 8.17 0.80 11.90
CA THR A 145 8.58 0.55 13.30
C THR A 145 7.48 0.90 14.29
N SER A 146 6.76 2.00 14.09
CA SER A 146 5.63 2.39 14.93
C SER A 146 4.48 1.39 14.85
N GLU A 147 4.19 0.89 13.65
CA GLU A 147 3.12 -0.10 13.44
C GLU A 147 3.48 -1.47 14.03
N ASN A 148 4.71 -1.93 13.84
CA ASN A 148 5.21 -3.15 14.47
C ASN A 148 5.12 -3.07 16.00
N LYS A 149 5.56 -1.95 16.59
CA LYS A 149 5.44 -1.72 18.04
C LYS A 149 3.98 -1.79 18.50
N ARG A 150 3.05 -1.15 17.78
CA ARG A 150 1.62 -1.19 18.10
C ARG A 150 1.04 -2.61 18.05
N ARG A 151 1.47 -3.42 17.07
CA ARG A 151 1.04 -4.81 16.93
C ARG A 151 1.54 -5.69 18.07
N HIS A 152 2.78 -5.50 18.51
CA HIS A 152 3.34 -6.22 19.66
C HIS A 152 2.71 -5.84 21.01
N THR A 153 2.22 -4.60 21.15
CA THR A 153 1.55 -4.14 22.38
C THR A 153 0.06 -4.43 22.41
N ARG A 154 -0.54 -4.90 21.31
CA ARG A 154 -1.95 -5.32 21.31
C ARG A 154 -2.03 -6.72 21.93
N PRO A 155 -2.75 -6.91 23.05
CA PRO A 155 -3.05 -8.26 23.50
C PRO A 155 -3.85 -8.96 22.40
N SER A 156 -3.39 -10.15 22.01
CA SER A 156 -4.17 -11.06 21.17
C SER A 156 -5.46 -11.40 21.91
N ALA A 157 -6.56 -10.81 21.47
CA ALA A 157 -7.91 -11.16 21.91
C ALA A 157 -8.34 -12.48 21.28
#